data_AF-A0A7C7XXL8-F1
#
_entry.id   AF-A0A7C7XXL8-F1
#
_cell.length_a   1.000
_cell.length_b   1.000
_cell.length_c   1.000
_cell.angle_alpha   90.00
_cell.angle_beta   90.00
_cell.angle_gamma   90.00
#
_symmetry.space_group_name_H-M   'P 1'
#
loop_
_entity.id
_entity.type
_entity.pdbx_description
1 polymer ?
#
loop_
_entity_poly.entity_id
_entity_poly.type
_entity_poly.pdbx_seq_one_letter_code
_entity_poly.pdbx_strand_id
1 'polypeptide(L)' 'MSKTQRLRREIVCFLGEVGEANTTDILDHLNKRFRWGATMNQLGNVLARDSRFIKTGFDEGTDIGGFRMRVCIWSIAAS' A
#
# COMPACT_ATOMS: atom_id res chain seq x y z
N MET A 1 -1.76 -18.93 -10.17
CA MET A 1 -1.21 -17.79 -9.39
C MET A 1 -2.00 -17.63 -8.10
N SER A 2 -1.33 -17.51 -6.96
CA SER A 2 -2.02 -17.31 -5.67
C SER A 2 -2.62 -15.90 -5.57
N LYS A 3 -3.65 -15.71 -4.74
CA LYS A 3 -4.25 -14.38 -4.48
C LYS A 3 -3.19 -13.36 -4.06
N THR A 4 -2.26 -13.75 -3.20
CA THR A 4 -1.15 -12.91 -2.72
C THR A 4 -0.18 -12.52 -3.84
N GLN A 5 0.11 -13.42 -4.80
CA GLN A 5 0.95 -13.08 -5.95
C GLN A 5 0.30 -12.02 -6.85
N ARG A 6 -1.01 -12.11 -7.08
CA ARG A 6 -1.74 -11.09 -7.87
C ARG A 6 -1.72 -9.73 -7.18
N LEU A 7 -1.98 -9.72 -5.87
CA LEU A 7 -1.95 -8.49 -5.06
C LEU A 7 -0.57 -7.83 -5.12
N ARG A 8 0.51 -8.61 -4.89
CA ARG A 8 1.88 -8.11 -4.97
C ARG A 8 2.25 -7.53 -6.33
N ARG A 9 1.82 -8.17 -7.43
CA ARG A 9 2.08 -7.66 -8.79
C ARG A 9 1.39 -6.33 -9.02
N GLU A 10 0.12 -6.23 -8.60
CA GLU A 10 -0.64 -4.99 -8.74
C GLU A 10 -0.01 -3.83 -7.96
N ILE A 11 0.47 -4.08 -6.73
CA ILE A 11 1.18 -3.08 -5.94
C ILE A 11 2.46 -2.61 -6.64
N VAL A 12 3.23 -3.53 -7.24
CA VAL A 12 4.43 -3.17 -8.03
C VAL A 12 4.06 -2.30 -9.23
N CYS A 13 3.01 -2.65 -9.97
CA CYS A 13 2.57 -1.83 -11.10
C CYS A 13 2.17 -0.42 -10.63
N PHE A 14 1.32 -0.33 -9.60
CA PHE A 14 0.84 0.94 -9.08
C PHE A 14 1.98 1.83 -8.58
N LEU A 15 2.88 1.31 -7.72
CA LEU A 15 4.03 2.06 -7.23
C LEU A 15 5.06 2.38 -8.32
N GLY A 16 5.14 1.55 -9.37
CA GLY A 16 5.96 1.85 -10.55
C GLY A 16 5.42 3.03 -11.37
N GLU A 17 4.11 3.25 -11.36
CA GLU A 17 3.46 4.37 -12.05
C GLU A 17 3.51 5.67 -11.25
N VAL A 18 3.26 5.61 -9.93
CA VAL A 18 3.15 6.81 -9.07
C VAL A 18 4.45 7.15 -8.31
N GLY A 19 5.41 6.23 -8.26
CA GLY A 19 6.67 6.37 -7.52
C GLY A 19 6.53 6.01 -6.04
N GLU A 20 5.69 6.75 -5.30
CA GLU A 20 5.41 6.49 -3.89
C GLU A 20 3.93 6.72 -3.55
N ALA A 21 3.42 5.98 -2.57
CA ALA A 21 2.05 6.12 -2.09
C ALA A 21 1.92 5.67 -0.63
N ASN A 22 0.97 6.25 0.11
CA ASN A 22 0.67 5.80 1.46
C ASN A 22 -0.15 4.49 1.44
N THR A 23 -0.21 3.77 2.56
CA THR A 23 -0.94 2.49 2.66
C THR A 23 -2.44 2.63 2.31
N THR A 24 -3.06 3.78 2.58
CA THR A 24 -4.48 4.04 2.28
C THR A 24 -4.73 4.13 0.79
N ASP A 25 -3.90 4.87 0.06
CA ASP A 25 -4.03 5.06 -1.39
C ASP A 25 -3.81 3.73 -2.13
N ILE A 26 -2.82 2.95 -1.69
CA ILE A 26 -2.59 1.60 -2.22
C ILE A 26 -3.80 0.70 -1.95
N LEU A 27 -4.39 0.78 -0.76
CA LEU A 27 -5.58 -0.01 -0.40
C LEU A 27 -6.79 0.36 -1.27
N ASP A 28 -7.02 1.64 -1.49
CA ASP A 28 -8.10 2.15 -2.32
C ASP A 28 -7.92 1.71 -3.78
N HIS A 29 -6.71 1.80 -4.34
CA HIS A 29 -6.37 1.26 -5.67
C HIS A 29 -6.72 -0.23 -5.79
N LEU A 30 -6.28 -1.04 -4.82
CA LEU A 30 -6.54 -2.48 -4.80
C LEU A 30 -8.02 -2.81 -4.69
N ASN A 31 -8.77 -2.07 -3.88
CA ASN A 31 -10.20 -2.30 -3.66
C ASN A 31 -11.04 -1.85 -4.86
N LYS A 32 -10.62 -0.82 -5.60
CA LYS A 32 -11.20 -0.47 -6.90
C LYS A 32 -10.92 -1.54 -7.96
N ARG A 33 -9.74 -2.17 -7.91
CA ARG A 33 -9.29 -3.14 -8.91
C ARG A 33 -9.85 -4.56 -8.72
N PHE A 34 -10.05 -4.99 -7.47
CA PHE A 34 -10.41 -6.37 -7.12
C PHE A 34 -11.76 -6.47 -6.42
N ARG A 35 -12.64 -7.36 -6.91
CA ARG A 35 -13.99 -7.59 -6.36
C ARG A 35 -14.05 -7.88 -4.85
N TRP A 36 -13.00 -8.49 -4.29
CA TRP A 36 -12.94 -8.87 -2.87
C TRP A 36 -11.86 -8.10 -2.09
N GLY A 37 -11.18 -7.16 -2.75
CA GLY A 37 -10.23 -6.24 -2.12
C GLY A 37 -9.16 -6.85 -1.23
N ALA A 38 -8.66 -6.03 -0.32
CA ALA A 38 -7.81 -6.38 0.81
C ALA A 38 -8.17 -5.51 2.03
N THR A 39 -7.65 -5.86 3.20
CA THR A 39 -7.74 -5.02 4.40
C THR A 39 -6.42 -4.30 4.67
N MET A 40 -6.47 -3.21 5.45
CA MET A 40 -5.28 -2.45 5.87
C MET A 40 -4.20 -3.36 6.50
N ASN A 41 -4.60 -4.28 7.38
CA ASN A 41 -3.68 -5.21 8.03
C ASN A 41 -3.08 -6.23 7.04
N GLN A 42 -3.87 -6.73 6.10
CA GLN A 42 -3.36 -7.65 5.07
C GLN A 42 -2.34 -6.94 4.17
N LEU A 43 -2.67 -5.72 3.73
CA LEU A 43 -1.79 -4.92 2.89
C LEU A 43 -0.50 -4.55 3.61
N GLY A 44 -0.59 -4.04 4.84
CA GLY A 44 0.58 -3.70 5.64
C GLY A 44 1.51 -4.90 5.86
N ASN A 45 0.96 -6.09 6.11
CA ASN A 45 1.74 -7.32 6.21
C ASN A 45 2.42 -7.73 4.90
N VAL A 46 1.77 -7.52 3.75
CA VAL A 46 2.37 -7.82 2.44
C VAL A 46 3.52 -6.86 2.14
N LEU A 47 3.31 -5.56 2.36
CA LEU A 47 4.32 -4.53 2.12
C LEU A 47 5.54 -4.72 3.02
N ALA A 48 5.33 -4.95 4.32
CA ALA A 48 6.42 -5.08 5.29
C ALA A 48 7.26 -6.37 5.13
N ARG A 49 6.74 -7.41 4.47
CA ARG A 49 7.42 -8.72 4.33
C ARG A 49 8.04 -8.94 2.96
N ASP A 50 7.82 -8.05 2.00
CA ASP A 50 8.27 -8.20 0.63
C ASP A 50 9.37 -7.18 0.34
N SER A 51 10.60 -7.65 0.14
CA SER A 51 11.81 -6.82 0.02
C SER A 51 11.81 -5.86 -1.17
N ARG A 52 10.87 -6.02 -2.09
CA ARG A 52 10.69 -5.10 -3.23
C ARG A 52 10.07 -3.77 -2.82
N PHE A 53 9.43 -3.71 -1.65
CA PHE A 53 8.84 -2.48 -1.14
C PHE A 53 9.68 -1.96 0.01
N ILE A 54 9.91 -0.65 0.02
CA ILE A 54 10.56 0.03 1.13
C ILE A 54 9.62 1.07 1.70
N LYS A 55 9.61 1.16 3.03
CA LYS A 55 8.90 2.23 3.73
C LYS A 55 9.77 3.48 3.71
N THR A 56 9.31 4.53 3.03
CA THR A 56 10.06 5.79 2.86
C THR A 56 9.71 6.83 3.91
N GLY A 57 8.55 6.71 4.55
CA GLY A 57 8.14 7.68 5.55
C GLY A 57 6.76 7.44 6.14
N PHE A 58 6.16 8.54 6.57
CA PHE A 58 4.81 8.57 7.09
C PHE A 58 4.06 9.78 6.53
N ASP A 59 2.81 9.54 6.15
CA ASP A 59 1.83 10.56 5.86
C ASP A 59 1.03 10.81 7.14
N GLU A 60 1.09 12.06 7.63
CA GLU A 60 0.48 12.48 8.88
C GLU A 60 -0.69 13.42 8.59
N GLY A 61 -1.85 13.10 9.14
CA GLY A 61 -3.07 13.86 8.90
C GLY A 61 -3.99 13.88 10.11
N THR A 62 -5.13 14.55 9.96
CA THR A 62 -6.19 14.55 10.96
C THR A 62 -7.47 14.08 10.29
N ASP A 63 -8.14 13.11 10.89
CA ASP A 63 -9.44 12.63 10.41
C ASP A 63 -10.53 13.70 10.61
N ILE A 64 -11.69 13.50 9.97
CA ILE A 64 -12.92 14.29 10.15
C ILE A 64 -13.30 14.38 11.64
N GLY A 65 -12.97 13.36 12.44
CA GLY A 65 -13.19 13.35 13.89
C GLY A 65 -12.13 14.09 14.73
N GLY A 66 -11.14 14.74 14.12
CA GLY A 66 -10.05 15.40 14.85
C GLY A 66 -8.95 14.47 15.35
N PHE A 67 -9.00 13.18 15.01
CA PHE A 67 -7.99 12.20 15.41
C PHE A 67 -6.76 12.28 14.52
N ARG A 68 -5.58 12.36 15.12
CA ARG A 68 -4.32 12.27 14.38
C ARG A 68 -4.20 10.88 13.76
N MET A 69 -4.02 10.85 12.45
CA MET A 69 -3.74 9.65 11.68
C MET A 69 -2.32 9.69 11.17
N ARG A 70 -1.69 8.52 11.16
CA ARG A 70 -0.33 8.34 10.65
C ARG A 70 -0.31 7.07 9.81
N VAL A 71 -0.06 7.21 8.52
CA VAL A 71 -0.05 6.12 7.54
C VAL A 71 1.35 5.97 6.98
N CYS A 72 1.81 4.75 6.72
CA CYS A 72 3.15 4.53 6.16
C CYS A 72 3.16 4.89 4.67
N ILE A 73 4.23 5.53 4.21
CA ILE A 73 4.52 5.77 2.78
C ILE A 73 5.45 4.66 2.27
N TRP A 74 5.17 4.16 1.07
CA TRP A 74 5.87 3.06 0.44
C TRP A 74 6.30 3.41 -0.98
N SER A 75 7.46 2.88 -1.37
CA SER A 75 7.96 2.92 -2.75
C SER A 75 8.57 1.57 -3.15
N ILE A 76 8.92 1.42 -4.42
CA ILE A 76 9.76 0.30 -4.88
C ILE A 76 11.20 0.54 -4.41
N ALA A 77 11.82 -0.48 -3.83
CA ALA A 77 13.24 -0.43 -3.47
C ALA A 77 14.08 -0.20 -4.73
N ALA A 78 14.90 0.86 -4.73
CA ALA A 78 15.88 1.08 -5.79
C ALA A 78 16.83 -0.13 -5.83
N SER A 79 17.00 -0.71 -7.01
CA SER A 79 17.85 -1.88 -7.25
C SER A 79 19.32 -1.54 -7.20
#